data_AF-A0A1T5HUG3-F1
#
_entry.id   AF-A0A1T5HUG3-F1
#
_cell.length_a   1.000
_cell.length_b   1.000
_cell.length_c   1.000
_cell.angle_alpha   90.00
_cell.angle_beta   90.00
_cell.angle_gamma   90.00
#
_symmetry.space_group_name_H-M   'P 1'
#
loop_
_entity.id
_entity.type
_entity.pdbx_description
1 polymer ?
#
loop_
_entity_poly.entity_id
_entity_poly.type
_entity_poly.pdbx_seq_one_letter_code
_entity_poly.pdbx_strand_id
1 'polypeptide(L)'
;MAENQNIEWKESWRDEYLKWICGFANAKGGSIIIGKDDKGKIIGVKNAKRLLEDIPNKVKDVLGIIVDVNLHETENGEYLEII
;
A
#
# COMPACT_ATOMS: atom_id res chain seq x y z
N MET A 1 -1.78 8.45 22.89
CA MET A 1 -2.96 8.87 22.10
C MET A 1 -3.00 7.93 20.92
N ALA A 2 -3.98 7.03 20.87
CA ALA A 2 -3.99 5.96 19.87
C ALA A 2 -4.55 6.51 18.55
N GLU A 3 -3.67 6.92 17.64
CA GLU A 3 -4.02 7.09 16.24
C GLU A 3 -4.43 5.73 15.71
N ASN A 4 -5.73 5.47 15.66
CA ASN A 4 -6.28 4.27 15.05
C ASN A 4 -6.16 4.42 13.52
N GLN A 5 -4.93 4.34 13.00
CA GLN A 5 -4.66 4.31 11.57
C GLN A 5 -5.28 3.03 11.01
N ASN A 6 -6.10 3.19 9.97
CA ASN A 6 -6.67 2.04 9.27
C ASN A 6 -5.55 1.38 8.47
N ILE A 7 -5.11 0.18 8.87
CA ILE A 7 -4.06 -0.56 8.15
C ILE A 7 -4.71 -1.73 7.42
N GLU A 8 -4.58 -1.75 6.10
CA GLU A 8 -5.04 -2.85 5.26
C GLU A 8 -3.85 -3.69 4.81
N TRP A 9 -3.89 -5.01 5.03
CA TRP A 9 -2.87 -5.93 4.54
C TRP A 9 -3.35 -6.61 3.26
N LYS A 10 -2.46 -6.71 2.28
CA LYS A 10 -2.68 -7.42 1.02
C LYS A 10 -1.42 -8.18 0.64
N GLU A 11 -1.61 -9.37 0.10
CA GLU A 11 -0.51 -10.23 -0.34
C GLU A 11 0.19 -9.70 -1.59
N SER A 12 -0.56 -9.04 -2.48
CA SER A 12 -0.07 -8.53 -3.78
C SER A 12 -0.89 -7.34 -4.23
N TRP A 13 -0.33 -6.42 -5.02
CA TRP A 13 -1.05 -5.25 -5.52
C TRP A 13 -2.13 -5.63 -6.54
N ARG A 14 -3.29 -4.96 -6.45
CA ARG A 14 -4.35 -5.00 -7.46
C ARG A 14 -4.93 -3.61 -7.63
N ASP A 15 -5.25 -3.24 -8.87
CA ASP A 15 -5.81 -1.92 -9.18
C ASP A 15 -7.17 -1.66 -8.49
N GLU A 16 -7.91 -2.71 -8.09
CA GLU A 16 -9.11 -2.54 -7.25
C GLU A 16 -8.82 -1.86 -5.90
N TYR A 17 -7.55 -1.85 -5.45
CA TYR A 17 -7.14 -1.25 -4.18
C TYR A 17 -7.22 0.28 -4.17
N LEU A 18 -7.35 0.89 -5.35
CA LEU A 18 -7.62 2.33 -5.49
C LEU A 18 -8.88 2.77 -4.72
N LYS A 19 -9.90 1.90 -4.55
CA LYS A 19 -11.09 2.25 -3.76
C LYS A 19 -10.78 2.45 -2.27
N TRP A 20 -9.81 1.73 -1.72
CA TRP A 20 -9.37 1.92 -0.33
C TRP A 20 -8.56 3.20 -0.20
N ILE A 21 -7.66 3.48 -1.15
CA ILE A 21 -6.90 4.73 -1.17
C ILE A 21 -7.85 5.93 -1.23
N CYS A 22 -8.87 5.88 -2.09
CA CYS A 22 -9.92 6.90 -2.12
C CYS A 22 -10.67 6.99 -0.77
N GLY A 23 -10.97 5.86 -0.15
CA GLY A 23 -11.57 5.83 1.20
C GLY A 23 -10.70 6.50 2.26
N PHE A 24 -9.39 6.24 2.26
CA PHE A 24 -8.44 6.81 3.21
C PHE A 24 -8.25 8.31 3.03
N ALA A 25 -8.19 8.79 1.78
CA ALA A 25 -8.10 10.21 1.46
C ALA A 25 -9.31 11.02 1.97
N ASN A 26 -10.49 10.39 2.09
CA ASN A 26 -11.71 11.00 2.61
C ASN A 26 -11.91 10.77 4.13
N ALA A 27 -11.05 9.98 4.77
CA ALA A 27 -11.16 9.60 6.17
C ALA A 27 -10.01 10.20 7.00
N LYS A 28 -9.75 9.65 8.19
CA LYS A 28 -8.59 10.02 9.03
C LYS A 28 -7.26 9.45 8.52
N GLY A 29 -7.14 9.20 7.22
CA GLY A 29 -6.03 8.47 6.62
C GLY A 29 -6.08 6.96 6.87
N GLY A 30 -5.04 6.30 6.38
CA GLY A 30 -4.84 4.86 6.46
C GLY A 30 -3.67 4.43 5.59
N SER A 31 -3.21 3.20 5.76
CA SER A 31 -2.09 2.66 4.99
C SER A 31 -2.46 1.31 4.40
N ILE A 32 -1.98 1.04 3.19
CA ILE A 32 -2.07 -0.29 2.58
C ILE A 32 -0.68 -0.92 2.57
N ILE A 33 -0.56 -2.11 3.16
CA ILE A 33 0.66 -2.90 3.17
C ILE A 33 0.55 -4.00 2.12
N ILE A 34 1.41 -3.97 1.11
CA ILE A 34 1.48 -4.97 0.03
C ILE A 34 2.66 -5.91 0.26
N GLY A 35 2.42 -7.22 0.24
CA GLY A 35 3.42 -8.25 0.53
C GLY A 35 3.26 -8.86 1.92
N LYS A 36 2.06 -8.74 2.51
CA LYS A 36 1.70 -9.26 3.84
C LYS A 36 0.44 -10.11 3.74
N ASP A 37 0.45 -11.29 4.35
CA ASP A 37 -0.74 -12.17 4.37
C ASP A 37 -1.79 -11.69 5.39
N ASP A 38 -2.97 -12.32 5.37
CA ASP A 38 -4.09 -12.02 6.28
C ASP A 38 -3.72 -12.19 7.77
N LYS A 39 -2.73 -13.04 8.08
CA LYS A 39 -2.19 -13.23 9.43
C LYS A 39 -1.12 -12.22 9.80
N GLY A 40 -0.78 -11.30 8.90
CA GLY A 40 0.20 -10.28 9.13
C GLY A 40 1.65 -10.75 8.97
N LYS A 41 1.91 -11.86 8.29
CA LYS A 41 3.28 -12.31 7.99
C LYS A 41 3.75 -11.67 6.69
N ILE A 42 5.00 -11.22 6.67
CA ILE A 42 5.66 -10.78 5.42
C ILE A 42 5.89 -12.00 4.55
N ILE A 43 5.34 -11.97 3.35
CA ILE A 43 5.47 -13.02 2.32
C ILE A 43 6.28 -12.55 1.11
N GLY A 44 6.62 -11.25 1.07
CA GLY A 44 7.32 -10.64 -0.04
C GLY A 44 6.38 -10.16 -1.14
N VAL A 45 6.75 -9.07 -1.81
CA VAL A 45 6.07 -8.56 -3.00
C VAL A 45 6.93 -8.74 -4.24
N LYS A 46 6.34 -9.27 -5.31
CA LYS A 46 7.03 -9.38 -6.60
C LYS A 46 7.05 -8.03 -7.30
N ASN A 47 8.15 -7.72 -7.99
CA ASN A 47 8.31 -6.49 -8.77
C ASN A 47 8.18 -5.21 -7.92
N ALA A 48 8.66 -5.22 -6.67
CA ALA A 48 8.56 -4.11 -5.73
C ALA A 48 8.99 -2.77 -6.35
N LYS A 49 10.15 -2.76 -7.02
CA LYS A 49 10.70 -1.58 -7.71
C LYS A 49 9.78 -1.01 -8.78
N ARG A 50 9.15 -1.88 -9.58
CA ARG A 50 8.19 -1.45 -10.61
C ARG A 50 6.93 -0.87 -9.96
N LEU A 51 6.45 -1.52 -8.89
CA LEU A 51 5.28 -1.06 -8.16
C LEU A 51 5.50 0.31 -7.47
N LEU A 52 6.72 0.61 -7.00
CA LEU A 52 7.08 1.94 -6.49
C LEU A 52 6.85 3.05 -7.52
N GLU A 53 6.98 2.75 -8.80
CA GLU A 53 6.72 3.70 -9.88
C GLU A 53 5.27 3.64 -10.36
N ASP A 54 4.73 2.43 -10.57
CA ASP A 54 3.39 2.22 -11.14
C ASP A 54 2.27 2.72 -10.19
N ILE A 55 2.38 2.47 -8.88
CA ILE A 55 1.33 2.80 -7.90
C ILE A 55 1.10 4.32 -7.78
N PRO A 56 2.10 5.16 -7.47
CA PRO A 56 1.85 6.60 -7.29
C PRO A 56 1.42 7.25 -8.61
N ASN A 57 1.98 6.83 -9.75
CA ASN A 57 1.56 7.32 -11.06
C ASN A 57 0.11 6.95 -11.38
N LYS A 58 -0.31 5.71 -11.12
CA LYS A 58 -1.68 5.27 -11.35
C LYS A 58 -2.67 5.94 -10.41
N VAL A 59 -2.33 6.10 -9.13
CA VAL A 59 -3.17 6.82 -8.17
C VAL A 59 -3.37 8.26 -8.61
N LYS A 60 -2.31 8.93 -9.06
CA LYS A 60 -2.39 10.29 -9.63
C LYS A 60 -3.26 10.36 -10.88
N ASP A 61 -3.05 9.45 -11.83
CA ASP A 61 -3.78 9.42 -13.11
C ASP A 61 -5.28 9.15 -12.92
N VAL A 62 -5.62 8.20 -12.05
CA VAL A 62 -7.00 7.73 -11.87
C VAL A 62 -7.77 8.55 -10.83
N LEU A 63 -7.14 8.91 -9.71
CA LEU A 63 -7.79 9.58 -8.58
C LEU A 63 -7.43 11.06 -8.46
N GLY A 64 -6.42 11.55 -9.17
CA GLY A 64 -5.99 12.95 -9.10
C GLY A 64 -5.26 13.33 -7.81
N ILE A 65 -4.88 12.35 -6.98
CA ILE A 65 -4.19 12.56 -5.71
C ILE A 65 -2.79 11.95 -5.73
N ILE A 66 -1.93 12.40 -4.83
CA ILE A 66 -0.56 11.89 -4.65
C ILE A 66 -0.55 11.06 -3.38
N VAL A 67 0.08 9.89 -3.45
CA VAL A 67 0.34 9.01 -2.30
C VAL A 67 1.83 8.76 -2.20
N ASP A 68 2.29 8.50 -0.99
CA ASP A 68 3.64 8.06 -0.73
C ASP A 68 3.70 6.54 -0.79
N VAL A 69 4.72 5.98 -1.44
CA VAL A 69 4.92 4.52 -1.51
C VAL A 69 6.32 4.19 -1.03
N ASN A 70 6.38 3.55 0.13
CA ASN A 70 7.62 3.19 0.80
C ASN A 70 7.97 1.72 0.54
N LEU A 71 9.23 1.45 0.19
CA LEU A 71 9.78 0.10 0.12
C LEU A 71 10.43 -0.26 1.45
N HIS A 72 10.07 -1.43 1.97
CA HIS A 72 10.69 -1.99 3.15
C HIS A 72 11.33 -3.34 2.81
N GLU A 73 12.62 -3.45 3.09
CA GLU A 73 13.39 -4.68 2.92
C GLU A 73 13.47 -5.43 4.25
N THR A 74 13.14 -6.72 4.24
CA THR A 74 13.22 -7.59 5.41
C THR A 74 13.92 -8.89 5.06
N GLU A 75 14.36 -9.66 6.07
CA GLU A 75 14.92 -11.00 5.88
C GLU A 75 13.94 -11.97 5.18
N ASN A 76 12.63 -11.70 5.27
CA ASN A 76 11.57 -12.52 4.69
C ASN A 76 11.10 -12.01 3.31
N GLY A 77 11.75 -10.98 2.78
CA GLY A 77 11.42 -10.34 1.50
C GLY A 77 11.03 -8.87 1.64
N GLU A 78 10.76 -8.26 0.49
CA GLU A 78 10.35 -6.87 0.34
C GLU A 78 8.83 -6.70 0.54
N TYR A 79 8.40 -5.60 1.14
CA TYR A 79 6.98 -5.20 1.14
C TYR A 79 6.85 -3.69 0.87
N LEU A 80 5.68 -3.27 0.41
CA LEU A 80 5.38 -1.87 0.15
C LEU A 80 4.37 -1.35 1.17
N GLU A 81 4.52 -0.09 1.56
CA GLU A 81 3.55 0.67 2.35
C GLU A 81 3.08 1.87 1.54
N ILE A 82 1.77 2.04 1.41
CA ILE A 82 1.13 3.14 0.67
C ILE A 82 0.41 4.04 1.68
N ILE A 83 0.68 5.35 1.67
CA ILE A 83 0.17 6.36 2.63
C ILE A 83 -0.45 7.56 1.88
#